data_AF-A0ABD1LEZ5-F1
#
_entry.id   AF-A0ABD1LEZ5-F1
#
_cell.length_a   1.000
_cell.length_b   1.000
_cell.length_c   1.000
_cell.angle_alpha   90.00
_cell.angle_beta   90.00
_cell.angle_gamma   90.00
#
_symmetry.space_group_name_H-M   'P 1'
#
loop_
_entity.id
_entity.type
_entity.pdbx_description
1 polymer ?
#
loop_
_entity_poly.entity_id
_entity_poly.type
_entity_poly.pdbx_seq_one_letter_code
_entity_poly.pdbx_strand_id
1 'polypeptide(L)'
;MTPTCWDLFQKTHKTAHGARWVSSKAERIANEYERRLSERESQQSLGDGVFSVKSENSIFYDVVGGVNKKRRIFGLGSETGKYKPSSSRSSDGISNFEYDQMRNLVSNFSQERLIQS
;
A
#
# COMPACT_ATOMS: atom_id res chain seq x y z
N MET A 1 -3.56 1.59 22.74
CA MET A 1 -3.42 1.01 21.39
C MET A 1 -3.82 2.04 20.36
N THR A 2 -3.05 2.21 19.28
CA THR A 2 -3.41 3.08 18.17
C THR A 2 -4.37 2.32 17.25
N PRO A 3 -5.56 2.87 16.92
CA PRO A 3 -6.50 2.18 16.03
C PRO A 3 -5.87 2.00 14.65
N THR A 4 -6.22 0.94 13.92
CA THR A 4 -5.77 0.68 12.55
C THR A 4 -6.55 1.50 11.52
N CYS A 5 -6.09 1.53 10.26
CA CYS A 5 -6.89 2.05 9.15
C CYS A 5 -8.23 1.33 9.02
N TRP A 6 -8.24 0.02 9.28
CA TRP A 6 -9.42 -0.81 9.23
C TRP A 6 -10.45 -0.44 10.31
N ASP A 7 -9.99 -0.15 11.55
CA ASP A 7 -10.87 0.29 12.63
C ASP A 7 -11.57 1.61 12.31
N LEU A 8 -10.82 2.57 11.76
CA LEU A 8 -11.38 3.85 11.32
C LEU A 8 -12.34 3.68 10.14
N PHE A 9 -12.01 2.79 9.21
CA PHE A 9 -12.86 2.48 8.08
C PHE A 9 -14.20 1.89 8.53
N GLN A 10 -14.19 0.87 9.39
CA GLN A 10 -15.40 0.29 9.96
C GLN A 10 -16.24 1.33 10.70
N LYS A 11 -15.61 2.18 11.52
CA LYS A 11 -16.31 3.23 12.28
C LYS A 11 -16.99 4.26 11.39
N THR A 12 -16.38 4.60 10.25
CA THR A 12 -16.88 5.67 9.36
C THR A 12 -17.77 5.16 8.23
N HIS A 13 -17.69 3.87 7.90
CA HIS A 13 -18.38 3.28 6.74
C HIS A 13 -19.38 2.19 7.12
N LYS A 14 -19.66 1.99 8.42
CA LYS A 14 -20.84 1.26 8.90
C LYS A 14 -21.93 2.23 9.32
N THR A 15 -23.19 1.82 9.15
CA THR A 15 -24.37 2.54 9.66
C THR A 15 -24.29 2.75 11.18
N ALA A 16 -25.07 3.68 11.74
CA ALA A 16 -25.05 4.02 13.18
C ALA A 16 -25.17 2.81 14.12
N HIS A 17 -25.82 1.72 13.68
CA HIS A 17 -25.97 0.48 14.44
C HIS A 17 -24.91 -0.60 14.13
N GLY A 18 -23.87 -0.27 13.35
CA GLY A 18 -22.79 -1.19 12.96
C GLY A 18 -23.19 -2.32 12.00
N ALA A 19 -24.48 -2.46 11.67
CA ALA A 19 -25.03 -3.64 11.02
C ALA A 19 -24.76 -3.74 9.51
N ARG A 20 -24.62 -2.60 8.80
CA ARG A 20 -24.46 -2.58 7.34
C ARG A 20 -23.42 -1.58 6.89
N TRP A 21 -22.80 -1.85 5.74
CA TRP A 21 -21.95 -0.90 5.05
C TRP A 21 -22.78 0.24 4.46
N VAL A 22 -22.27 1.47 4.54
CA VAL A 22 -22.97 2.68 4.03
C VAL A 22 -23.03 2.75 2.51
N SER A 23 -22.27 1.91 1.79
CA SER A 23 -22.31 1.82 0.34
C SER A 23 -21.78 0.47 -0.16
N SER A 24 -22.20 0.05 -1.36
CA SER A 24 -21.67 -1.15 -2.03
C SER A 24 -20.16 -1.06 -2.28
N LYS A 25 -19.62 0.16 -2.45
CA LYS A 25 -18.17 0.37 -2.56
C LYS A 25 -17.46 0.04 -1.24
N ALA A 26 -18.05 0.45 -0.11
CA ALA A 26 -17.48 0.17 1.21
C ALA A 26 -17.50 -1.34 1.52
N GLU A 27 -18.59 -2.00 1.18
CA GLU A 27 -18.73 -3.46 1.29
C GLU A 27 -17.70 -4.20 0.43
N ARG A 28 -17.51 -3.79 -0.83
CA ARG A 28 -16.50 -4.41 -1.70
C ARG A 28 -15.07 -4.25 -1.15
N ILE A 29 -14.76 -3.08 -0.60
CA ILE A 29 -13.46 -2.81 0.04
C ILE A 29 -13.30 -3.71 1.27
N ALA A 30 -14.35 -3.87 2.08
CA ALA A 30 -14.32 -4.74 3.25
C ALA A 30 -14.04 -6.20 2.89
N ASN A 31 -14.81 -6.74 1.93
CA ASN A 31 -14.67 -8.12 1.49
C ASN A 31 -13.28 -8.39 0.90
N GLU A 32 -12.74 -7.47 0.11
CA GLU A 32 -11.39 -7.62 -0.46
C GLU A 32 -10.30 -7.50 0.61
N TYR A 33 -10.48 -6.65 1.63
CA TYR A 33 -9.55 -6.54 2.76
C TYR A 33 -9.49 -7.83 3.57
N GLU A 34 -10.64 -8.38 3.95
CA GLU A 34 -10.73 -9.64 4.68
C GLU A 34 -10.14 -10.80 3.87
N ARG A 35 -10.43 -10.87 2.57
CA ARG A 35 -9.86 -11.88 1.65
C ARG A 35 -8.32 -11.85 1.66
N ARG A 36 -7.72 -10.66 1.54
CA ARG A 36 -6.25 -10.47 1.55
C ARG A 36 -5.62 -10.81 2.89
N LEU A 37 -6.34 -10.57 3.99
CA LEU A 37 -5.89 -10.92 5.34
C LEU A 37 -5.83 -12.45 5.52
N SER A 38 -6.89 -13.16 5.08
CA SER A 38 -6.91 -14.64 5.11
C SER A 38 -5.87 -15.28 4.18
N GLU A 39 -5.61 -14.69 3.00
CA GLU A 39 -4.52 -15.14 2.11
C GLU A 39 -3.16 -15.02 2.79
N ARG A 40 -2.91 -13.91 3.49
CA ARG A 40 -1.67 -13.70 4.25
C ARG A 40 -1.52 -14.74 5.36
N GLU A 41 -2.55 -14.97 6.16
CA GLU A 41 -2.51 -15.98 7.23
C GLU A 41 -2.21 -17.38 6.67
N SER A 42 -2.84 -17.72 5.54
CA SER A 42 -2.60 -18.99 4.83
C SER A 42 -1.15 -19.12 4.32
N GLN A 43 -0.58 -18.02 3.79
CA GLN A 43 0.81 -17.99 3.32
C GLN A 43 1.82 -18.06 4.46
N GLN A 44 1.53 -17.44 5.60
CA GLN A 44 2.38 -17.50 6.80
C GLN A 44 2.40 -18.90 7.43
N SER A 45 1.33 -19.67 7.27
CA SER A 45 1.25 -21.06 7.73
C SER A 45 2.08 -22.05 6.89
N LEU A 46 2.47 -21.70 5.66
CA LEU A 46 2.97 -22.68 4.67
C LEU A 46 4.49 -22.64 4.40
N GLY A 47 5.25 -21.64 4.84
CA GLY A 47 6.65 -21.58 4.43
C GLY A 47 7.54 -20.60 5.19
N ASP A 48 8.64 -21.15 5.70
CA ASP A 48 9.91 -20.50 6.01
C ASP A 48 10.44 -19.75 4.77
N GLY A 49 9.96 -18.53 4.57
CA GLY A 49 10.34 -17.69 3.46
C GLY A 49 10.14 -16.24 3.84
N VAL A 50 11.16 -15.43 3.61
CA VAL A 50 11.24 -13.98 3.87
C VAL A 50 10.24 -13.21 2.99
N PHE A 51 8.95 -13.48 3.14
CA PHE A 51 7.90 -12.62 2.62
C PHE A 51 7.75 -11.48 3.61
N SER A 52 8.08 -10.27 3.18
CA SER A 52 7.86 -9.05 3.94
C SER A 52 6.41 -9.06 4.44
N VAL A 53 6.23 -9.30 5.75
CA VAL A 53 4.93 -9.39 6.38
C VAL A 53 4.26 -8.03 6.22
N LYS A 54 3.41 -7.91 5.20
CA LYS A 54 2.68 -6.66 4.93
C LYS A 54 1.83 -6.36 6.15
N SER A 55 2.04 -5.18 6.74
CA SER A 55 1.20 -4.71 7.84
C SER A 55 -0.25 -4.56 7.37
N GLU A 56 -1.20 -4.72 8.29
CA GLU A 56 -2.63 -4.57 8.01
C GLU A 56 -2.97 -3.25 7.30
N ASN A 57 -2.36 -2.14 7.72
CA ASN A 57 -2.53 -0.87 7.05
C ASN A 57 -2.04 -0.90 5.59
N SER A 58 -0.94 -1.61 5.30
CA SER A 58 -0.44 -1.80 3.94
C SER A 58 -1.43 -2.58 3.08
N ILE A 59 -2.03 -3.64 3.63
CA ILE A 59 -3.08 -4.40 2.95
C ILE A 59 -4.28 -3.49 2.66
N PHE A 60 -4.72 -2.71 3.64
CA PHE A 60 -5.81 -1.76 3.47
C PHE A 60 -5.53 -0.76 2.34
N TYR A 61 -4.31 -0.23 2.27
CA TYR A 61 -3.91 0.67 1.18
C TYR A 61 -4.00 0.03 -0.19
N ASP A 62 -3.51 -1.19 -0.32
CA ASP A 62 -3.58 -1.91 -1.59
C ASP A 62 -5.04 -2.13 -2.02
N VAL A 63 -5.95 -2.39 -1.07
CA VAL A 63 -7.38 -2.60 -1.36
C VAL A 63 -8.09 -1.32 -1.78
N VAL A 64 -7.83 -0.20 -1.11
CA VAL A 64 -8.50 1.08 -1.42
C VAL A 64 -7.89 1.81 -2.62
N GLY A 65 -6.86 1.24 -3.26
CA GLY A 65 -6.18 1.80 -4.43
C GLY A 65 -5.13 2.86 -4.08
N GLY A 66 -4.63 2.84 -2.83
CA GLY A 66 -3.55 3.69 -2.37
C GLY A 66 -3.94 5.15 -2.15
N VAL A 67 -2.91 6.00 -2.15
CA VAL A 67 -3.02 7.43 -1.90
C VAL A 67 -3.36 8.16 -3.20
N ASN A 68 -4.45 8.94 -3.22
CA ASN A 68 -4.79 9.71 -4.41
C ASN A 68 -3.92 10.97 -4.57
N LYS A 69 -4.06 11.68 -5.71
CA LYS A 69 -3.33 12.94 -5.99
C LYS A 69 -3.49 14.05 -4.94
N LYS A 70 -4.54 14.00 -4.12
CA LYS A 70 -4.78 14.92 -2.99
C LYS A 70 -4.22 14.40 -1.66
N ARG A 71 -3.39 13.35 -1.70
CA ARG A 71 -2.84 12.67 -0.52
C ARG A 71 -3.89 12.11 0.44
N ARG A 72 -5.10 11.82 -0.05
CA ARG A 72 -6.19 11.25 0.74
C ARG A 72 -6.33 9.76 0.48
N ILE A 73 -6.75 9.05 1.52
CA ILE A 73 -7.05 7.62 1.46
C ILE A 73 -8.54 7.46 1.73
N PHE A 74 -9.18 6.57 0.97
CA PHE A 74 -10.61 6.35 1.10
C PHE A 74 -10.95 5.90 2.53
N GLY A 75 -11.88 6.62 3.16
CA GLY A 75 -12.35 6.35 4.51
C GLY A 75 -11.44 6.75 5.66
N LEU A 76 -10.28 7.38 5.41
CA LEU A 76 -9.41 7.90 6.47
C LEU A 76 -9.49 9.41 6.67
N GLY A 77 -10.01 10.17 5.70
CA GLY A 77 -10.21 11.62 5.85
C GLY A 77 -8.94 12.36 6.30
N SER A 78 -9.04 13.19 7.34
CA SER A 78 -7.92 13.92 7.96
C SER A 78 -6.91 13.01 8.69
N GLU A 79 -7.33 11.81 9.09
CA GLU A 79 -6.49 10.87 9.85
C GLU A 79 -5.45 10.16 8.99
N THR A 80 -5.53 10.32 7.66
CA THR A 80 -4.62 9.74 6.66
C THR A 80 -3.13 9.92 7.01
N GLY A 81 -2.75 11.07 7.57
CA GLY A 81 -1.35 11.37 7.89
C GLY A 81 -0.72 10.43 8.93
N LYS A 82 -1.53 9.84 9.82
CA LYS A 82 -1.06 9.00 10.93
C LYS A 82 -0.63 7.60 10.49
N TYR A 83 -1.16 7.15 9.36
CA TYR A 83 -0.98 5.78 8.88
C TYR A 83 -0.12 5.69 7.65
N LYS A 84 0.27 6.84 7.09
CA LYS A 84 0.97 6.94 5.81
C LYS A 84 2.21 6.03 5.85
N PRO A 85 2.36 5.11 4.88
CA PRO A 85 3.54 4.24 4.86
C PRO A 85 4.78 5.10 4.64
N SER A 86 5.89 4.79 5.31
CA SER A 86 7.13 5.56 5.22
C SER A 86 7.65 5.72 3.79
N SER A 87 7.35 4.75 2.90
CA SER A 87 7.66 4.79 1.46
C SER A 87 6.82 5.80 0.67
N SER A 88 5.74 6.31 1.25
CA SER A 88 4.92 7.39 0.67
C SER A 88 5.31 8.77 1.18
N ARG A 89 6.36 8.89 2.01
CA ARG A 89 7.14 10.13 2.00
C ARG A 89 7.42 10.37 0.53
N SER A 90 7.03 11.57 0.08
CA SER A 90 7.43 12.11 -1.20
C SER A 90 8.77 11.49 -1.58
N SER A 91 8.90 10.94 -2.78
CA SER A 91 10.22 10.90 -3.39
C SER A 91 10.61 12.37 -3.47
N ASP A 92 11.13 12.92 -2.37
CA ASP A 92 11.86 14.16 -2.37
C ASP A 92 12.92 13.89 -3.41
N GLY A 93 12.76 14.58 -4.55
CA GLY A 93 13.05 14.04 -5.87
C GLY A 93 14.36 13.30 -5.92
N ILE A 94 14.38 12.20 -6.67
CA ILE A 94 15.63 11.60 -7.15
C ILE A 94 16.50 12.78 -7.58
N SER A 95 17.61 12.98 -6.87
CA SER A 95 18.48 14.09 -7.15
C SER A 95 18.98 13.95 -8.60
N ASN A 96 19.25 15.04 -9.29
CA ASN A 96 19.80 14.96 -10.65
C ASN A 96 21.04 14.05 -10.71
N PHE A 97 21.81 14.02 -9.61
CA PHE A 97 22.95 13.12 -9.44
C PHE A 97 22.57 11.63 -9.48
N GLU A 98 21.54 11.22 -8.75
CA GLU A 98 21.06 9.82 -8.76
C GLU A 98 20.47 9.45 -10.13
N TYR A 99 19.79 10.38 -10.79
CA TYR A 99 19.28 10.18 -12.15
C TYR A 99 20.43 9.98 -13.16
N ASP A 100 21.48 10.79 -13.08
CA ASP A 100 22.66 10.66 -13.94
C ASP A 100 23.43 9.38 -13.67
N GLN A 101 23.54 8.94 -12.41
CA GLN A 101 24.14 7.65 -12.08
C GLN A 101 23.37 6.49 -12.69
N MET A 102 22.04 6.48 -12.58
CA MET A 102 21.21 5.45 -13.20
C MET A 102 21.32 5.46 -14.73
N ARG A 103 21.33 6.64 -15.36
CA ARG A 103 21.50 6.78 -16.81
C ARG A 103 22.85 6.24 -17.28
N ASN A 104 23.92 6.50 -16.54
CA ASN A 104 25.25 5.99 -16.85
C ASN A 104 25.33 4.47 -16.69
N LEU A 105 24.74 3.91 -15.63
CA LEU A 105 24.67 2.44 -15.46
C LEU A 105 23.96 1.75 -16.63
N VAL A 106 22.82 2.29 -17.08
CA VAL A 106 22.07 1.75 -18.22
C VAL A 106 22.85 1.88 -19.54
N SER A 107 23.56 2.99 -19.73
CA SER A 107 24.39 3.22 -20.91
C SER A 107 25.57 2.24 -20.98
N ASN A 108 26.25 2.04 -19.85
CA ASN A 108 27.38 1.10 -19.76
C ASN A 108 26.94 -0.35 -20.01
N PHE A 109 25.80 -0.76 -19.44
CA PHE A 109 25.25 -2.10 -19.65
C PHE A 109 24.86 -2.35 -21.11
N SER A 110 24.42 -1.31 -21.82
CA SER A 110 24.08 -1.38 -23.24
C SER A 110 25.32 -1.45 -24.12
N GLN A 111 26.42 -0.82 -23.73
CA GLN A 111 27.70 -0.88 -24.44
C GLN A 111 28.42 -2.22 -24.22
N GLU A 112 28.43 -2.76 -23.00
CA GLU A 112 29.03 -4.07 -22.71
C GLU A 112 28.35 -5.21 -23.52
N ARG A 113 27.04 -5.11 -23.75
CA ARG A 113 26.29 -6.05 -24.60
C ARG A 113 26.64 -6.00 -26.09
N LEU A 114 27.22 -4.91 -26.59
CA LEU A 114 27.63 -4.75 -27.98
C LEU A 114 29.08 -5.22 -28.22
N ILE A 115 29.89 -5.33 -27.16
CA ILE A 115 31.30 -5.74 -27.25
C ILE A 115 31.44 -7.28 -27.14
N GLN A 116 30.37 -7.99 -26.76
CA GLN A 116 30.35 -9.45 -26.61
C GLN A 116 29.59 -10.20 -27.74
N SER A 117 29.15 -9.51 -28.80
CA SER A 117 28.54 -10.11 -30.00
C SER A 117 29.45 -10.01 -31.21
#